data_AF-A0A523E5Z7-F1
#
_entry.id   AF-A0A523E5Z7-F1
#
_cell.length_a   1.000
_cell.length_b   1.000
_cell.length_c   1.000
_cell.angle_alpha   90.00
_cell.angle_beta   90.00
_cell.angle_gamma   90.00
#
_symmetry.space_group_name_H-M   'P 1'
#
loop_
_entity.id
_entity.type
_entity.pdbx_description
1 polymer ?
#
loop_
_entity_poly.entity_id
_entity_poly.type
_entity_poly.pdbx_seq_one_letter_code
_entity_poly.pdbx_strand_id
1 'polypeptide(L)'
;MNASPNSRRIWLHLKLGWVWLLLFATLGLVLEGLHGLKAGFYLDVGMETRRLMWTLAHTHGTLIGIVHLAFAVTLERIDRPGDALGVASHALVAAGVLLPIGFFLGGVVTYGGDPGLGVLLVPIGAVSLIVAAAIVVYALKPPRDQQ
;
A
#
# COMPACT_ATOMS: atom_id res chain seq x y z
N MET A 1 9.35 30.67 -0.99
CA MET A 1 10.43 29.67 -1.10
C MET A 1 9.83 28.37 -1.61
N ASN A 2 10.24 27.89 -2.78
CA ASN A 2 9.75 26.61 -3.31
C ASN A 2 10.44 25.46 -2.56
N ALA A 3 9.67 24.56 -1.96
CA ALA A 3 10.22 23.37 -1.32
C ALA A 3 10.99 22.52 -2.35
N SER A 4 12.11 21.92 -1.93
CA SER A 4 12.87 21.01 -2.80
C SER A 4 11.96 19.84 -3.24
N PRO A 5 12.18 19.24 -4.44
CA PRO A 5 11.41 18.10 -4.90
C PRO A 5 11.33 16.96 -3.87
N ASN A 6 12.40 16.73 -3.10
CA ASN A 6 12.44 15.71 -2.07
C ASN A 6 11.65 16.08 -0.83
N SER A 7 11.71 17.35 -0.40
CA SER A 7 10.86 17.83 0.70
C SER A 7 9.38 17.62 0.38
N ARG A 8 8.95 17.86 -0.88
CA ARG A 8 7.57 17.61 -1.30
C ARG A 8 7.22 16.12 -1.27
N ARG A 9 8.12 15.23 -1.73
CA ARG A 9 7.93 13.78 -1.69
C ARG A 9 7.86 13.26 -0.25
N ILE A 10 8.77 13.68 0.63
CA ILE A 10 8.76 13.32 2.05
C ILE A 10 7.40 13.65 2.67
N TRP A 11 6.93 14.90 2.51
CA TRP A 11 5.62 15.31 3.02
C TRP A 11 4.45 14.52 2.43
N LEU A 12 4.48 14.26 1.12
CA LEU A 12 3.48 13.43 0.45
C LEU A 12 3.43 12.03 1.07
N HIS A 13 4.56 11.36 1.18
CA HIS A 13 4.62 9.98 1.68
C HIS A 13 4.34 9.89 3.18
N LEU A 14 4.72 10.88 3.99
CA LEU A 14 4.28 10.97 5.39
C LEU A 14 2.76 11.08 5.49
N LYS A 15 2.15 12.01 4.75
CA LYS A 15 0.70 12.21 4.75
C LYS A 15 -0.02 10.97 4.27
N LEU A 16 0.42 10.39 3.15
CA LEU A 16 -0.16 9.15 2.62
C LEU A 16 -0.03 8.04 3.66
N GLY A 17 1.17 7.79 4.22
CA GLY A 17 1.37 6.72 5.19
C GLY A 17 0.40 6.78 6.36
N TRP A 18 0.23 7.95 6.97
CA TRP A 18 -0.75 8.13 8.05
C TRP A 18 -2.20 8.03 7.60
N VAL A 19 -2.55 8.54 6.41
CA VAL A 19 -3.91 8.38 5.85
C VAL A 19 -4.23 6.91 5.58
N TRP A 20 -3.30 6.16 4.99
CA TRP A 20 -3.42 4.72 4.75
C TRP A 20 -3.57 3.96 6.07
N LEU A 21 -2.73 4.25 7.07
CA LEU A 21 -2.85 3.63 8.39
C LEU A 21 -4.21 3.91 9.03
N LEU A 22 -4.66 5.18 9.05
CA LEU A 22 -5.96 5.53 9.60
C LEU A 22 -7.10 4.81 8.89
N LEU A 23 -7.11 4.84 7.55
CA LEU A 23 -8.16 4.23 6.74
C LEU A 23 -8.21 2.72 6.92
N PHE A 24 -7.07 2.04 6.81
CA PHE A 24 -7.04 0.58 6.84
C PHE A 24 -7.07 0.01 8.24
N ALA A 25 -6.54 0.68 9.27
CA ALA A 25 -6.81 0.28 10.66
C ALA A 25 -8.30 0.39 11.00
N THR A 26 -8.97 1.45 10.53
CA THR A 26 -10.43 1.60 10.66
C THR A 26 -11.17 0.49 9.92
N LEU A 27 -10.74 0.15 8.69
CA LEU A 27 -11.30 -0.99 7.98
C LEU A 27 -11.11 -2.30 8.77
N GLY A 28 -9.93 -2.54 9.34
CA GLY A 28 -9.65 -3.70 10.19
C GLY A 28 -10.61 -3.80 11.37
N LEU A 29 -10.80 -2.69 12.10
CA LEU A 29 -11.77 -2.61 13.19
C LEU A 29 -13.20 -2.93 12.73
N VAL A 30 -13.61 -2.44 11.55
CA VAL A 30 -14.91 -2.78 10.97
C VAL A 30 -14.99 -4.26 10.65
N LEU A 31 -13.98 -4.85 10.01
CA LEU A 31 -13.96 -6.27 9.66
C LEU A 31 -14.00 -7.18 10.91
N GLU A 32 -13.26 -6.82 11.96
CA GLU A 32 -13.33 -7.49 13.27
C GLU A 32 -14.71 -7.34 13.90
N GLY A 33 -15.33 -6.17 13.81
CA GLY A 33 -16.71 -5.94 14.27
C GLY A 33 -17.73 -6.81 13.53
N LEU A 34 -17.64 -6.90 12.20
CA LEU A 34 -18.48 -7.79 11.38
C LEU A 34 -18.29 -9.25 11.78
N HIS A 35 -17.06 -9.64 12.10
CA HIS A 35 -16.73 -10.98 12.59
C HIS A 35 -17.34 -11.24 13.97
N GLY A 36 -17.10 -10.36 14.94
CA GLY A 36 -17.57 -10.50 16.32
C GLY A 36 -19.09 -10.45 16.45
N LEU A 37 -19.75 -9.63 15.64
CA LEU A 37 -21.21 -9.53 15.58
C LEU A 37 -21.87 -10.61 14.73
N LYS A 38 -21.09 -11.52 14.12
CA LYS A 38 -21.59 -12.61 13.26
C LYS A 38 -22.48 -12.11 12.13
N ALA A 39 -22.09 -11.01 11.48
CA ALA A 39 -22.86 -10.44 10.39
C ALA A 39 -22.96 -11.43 9.21
N GLY A 40 -24.17 -11.85 8.84
CA GLY A 40 -24.39 -12.91 7.83
C GLY A 40 -23.75 -12.59 6.48
N PHE A 41 -23.80 -11.34 6.02
CA PHE A 41 -23.16 -10.93 4.76
C PHE A 41 -21.63 -11.10 4.73
N TYR A 42 -20.99 -11.32 5.88
CA TYR A 42 -19.55 -11.50 6.04
C TYR A 42 -19.16 -12.92 6.50
N LEU A 43 -20.05 -13.62 7.22
CA LEU A 43 -19.77 -14.92 7.84
C LEU A 43 -20.65 -16.09 7.40
N ASP A 44 -21.72 -15.85 6.64
CA ASP A 44 -22.52 -16.94 6.09
C ASP A 44 -21.72 -17.77 5.07
N VAL A 45 -22.22 -18.97 4.78
CA VAL A 45 -21.65 -19.89 3.81
C VAL A 45 -21.56 -19.21 2.43
N GLY A 46 -20.41 -19.33 1.76
CA GLY A 46 -20.16 -18.71 0.47
C GLY A 46 -19.55 -17.30 0.56
N MET A 47 -19.36 -16.75 1.75
CA MET A 47 -18.72 -15.44 1.98
C MET A 47 -17.20 -15.54 2.26
N GLU A 48 -16.60 -16.73 2.15
CA GLU A 48 -15.19 -16.97 2.42
C GLU A 48 -14.28 -16.10 1.54
N THR A 49 -14.59 -15.99 0.25
CA THR A 49 -13.81 -15.20 -0.70
C THR A 49 -13.92 -13.71 -0.42
N ARG A 50 -15.11 -13.20 -0.10
CA ARG A 50 -15.30 -11.80 0.34
C ARG A 50 -14.43 -11.50 1.56
N ARG A 51 -14.51 -12.38 2.56
CA ARG A 51 -13.75 -12.23 3.81
C ARG A 51 -12.24 -12.29 3.58
N LEU A 52 -11.77 -13.21 2.75
CA LEU A 52 -10.35 -13.28 2.36
C LEU A 52 -9.92 -12.00 1.64
N MET A 53 -10.66 -11.58 0.62
CA MET A 53 -10.35 -10.39 -0.18
C MET A 53 -10.33 -9.11 0.66
N TRP A 54 -11.29 -8.94 1.57
CA TRP A 54 -11.32 -7.77 2.44
C TRP A 54 -10.23 -7.80 3.52
N THR A 55 -9.89 -8.98 4.05
CA THR A 55 -8.72 -9.15 4.90
C THR A 55 -7.43 -8.77 4.16
N LEU A 56 -7.25 -9.25 2.92
CA LEU A 56 -6.10 -8.90 2.10
C LEU A 56 -6.03 -7.40 1.81
N ALA A 57 -7.17 -6.75 1.53
CA ALA A 57 -7.26 -5.31 1.35
C ALA A 57 -6.81 -4.56 2.62
N HIS A 58 -7.33 -4.97 3.79
CA HIS A 58 -6.93 -4.45 5.09
C HIS A 58 -5.42 -4.57 5.33
N THR A 59 -4.88 -5.78 5.20
CA THR A 59 -3.47 -6.07 5.48
C THR A 59 -2.56 -5.31 4.53
N HIS A 60 -2.81 -5.34 3.22
CA HIS A 60 -1.96 -4.65 2.25
C HIS A 60 -2.07 -3.13 2.35
N GLY A 61 -3.25 -2.57 2.59
CA GLY A 61 -3.41 -1.14 2.81
C GLY A 61 -2.67 -0.65 4.05
N THR A 62 -2.72 -1.41 5.15
CA THR A 62 -1.97 -1.11 6.38
C THR A 62 -0.47 -1.21 6.16
N LEU A 63 0.00 -2.31 5.55
CA LEU A 63 1.42 -2.52 5.26
C LEU A 63 1.97 -1.44 4.33
N ILE A 64 1.25 -1.08 3.27
CA ILE A 64 1.69 -0.02 2.36
C ILE A 64 1.70 1.35 3.06
N GLY A 65 0.77 1.61 3.99
CA GLY A 65 0.85 2.79 4.86
C GLY A 65 2.19 2.87 5.61
N ILE A 66 2.64 1.76 6.18
CA ILE A 66 3.97 1.67 6.81
C ILE A 66 5.10 1.87 5.78
N VAL A 67 5.00 1.26 4.59
CA VAL A 67 6.00 1.42 3.53
C VAL A 67 6.11 2.88 3.05
N HIS A 68 5.00 3.63 3.01
CA HIS A 68 5.02 5.07 2.74
C HIS A 68 5.81 5.83 3.80
N LEU A 69 5.59 5.56 5.09
CA LEU A 69 6.37 6.18 6.18
C LEU A 69 7.86 5.80 6.08
N ALA A 70 8.15 4.51 5.87
CA ALA A 70 9.51 4.02 5.73
C ALA A 70 10.21 4.66 4.51
N PHE A 71 9.52 4.82 3.39
CA PHE A 71 10.06 5.49 2.21
C PHE A 71 10.39 6.96 2.50
N ALA A 72 9.51 7.68 3.21
CA ALA A 72 9.78 9.07 3.60
C ALA A 72 11.04 9.19 4.47
N VAL A 73 11.20 8.32 5.49
CA VAL A 73 12.41 8.26 6.33
C VAL A 73 13.65 7.87 5.51
N THR A 74 13.48 6.97 4.53
CA THR A 74 14.58 6.54 3.65
C THR A 74 15.07 7.67 2.76
N LEU A 75 14.18 8.54 2.27
CA LEU A 75 14.55 9.70 1.45
C LEU A 75 15.48 10.68 2.18
N GLU A 76 15.37 10.79 3.52
CA GLU A 76 16.26 11.62 4.33
C GLU A 76 17.69 11.07 4.40
N ARG A 77 17.89 9.79 4.07
CA ARG A 77 19.21 9.13 4.07
C ARG A 77 19.89 9.16 2.72
N ILE A 78 19.25 9.70 1.67
CA ILE A 78 19.79 9.73 0.32
C ILE A 78 20.33 11.13 0.01
N ASP A 79 21.66 11.28 0.01
CA ASP A 79 22.35 12.56 -0.21
C ASP A 79 22.12 13.15 -1.61
N ARG A 80 22.01 12.29 -2.63
CA ARG A 80 21.85 12.71 -4.04
C ARG A 80 20.65 12.05 -4.69
N PRO A 81 19.45 12.56 -4.38
CA PRO A 81 18.21 12.03 -4.94
C PRO A 81 18.10 12.37 -6.43
N GLY A 82 18.22 11.35 -7.28
CA GLY A 82 18.05 11.47 -8.73
C GLY A 82 16.59 11.29 -9.20
N ASP A 83 16.37 11.40 -10.51
CA ASP A 83 15.04 11.30 -11.13
C ASP A 83 14.36 9.94 -10.89
N ALA A 84 15.14 8.88 -10.72
CA ALA A 84 14.64 7.54 -10.40
C ALA A 84 13.77 7.52 -9.12
N LEU A 85 14.08 8.34 -8.11
CA LEU A 85 13.25 8.42 -6.90
C LEU A 85 11.89 9.06 -7.15
N GLY A 86 11.75 9.86 -8.20
CA GLY A 86 10.45 10.30 -8.69
C GLY A 86 9.64 9.14 -9.22
N VAL A 87 10.24 8.25 -9.99
CA VAL A 87 9.59 7.03 -10.47
C VAL A 87 9.21 6.12 -9.31
N ALA A 88 10.10 5.91 -8.34
CA ALA A 88 9.80 5.13 -7.13
C ALA A 88 8.62 5.71 -6.34
N SER A 89 8.56 7.04 -6.20
CA SER A 89 7.46 7.74 -5.54
C SER A 89 6.12 7.48 -6.24
N HIS A 90 6.03 7.65 -7.56
CA HIS A 90 4.81 7.39 -8.32
C HIS A 90 4.42 5.90 -8.30
N ALA A 91 5.39 5.00 -8.44
CA ALA A 91 5.16 3.57 -8.41
C ALA A 91 4.64 3.10 -7.02
N LEU A 92 5.17 3.67 -5.93
CA LEU A 92 4.67 3.38 -4.58
C LEU A 92 3.27 3.96 -4.35
N VAL A 93 2.96 5.15 -4.87
CA VAL A 93 1.58 5.70 -4.84
C VAL A 93 0.62 4.79 -5.62
N ALA A 94 1.03 4.33 -6.81
CA ALA A 94 0.23 3.40 -7.62
C ALA A 94 0.01 2.07 -6.89
N ALA A 95 1.05 1.50 -6.28
CA ALA A 95 0.93 0.29 -5.46
C ALA A 95 -0.03 0.49 -4.29
N GLY A 96 0.08 1.62 -3.59
CA GLY A 96 -0.81 2.01 -2.50
C GLY A 96 -2.26 1.98 -2.95
N VAL A 97 -2.60 2.56 -4.09
CA VAL A 97 -3.98 2.55 -4.59
C VAL A 97 -4.40 1.17 -5.09
N LEU A 98 -3.64 0.57 -6.02
CA LEU A 98 -4.07 -0.58 -6.81
C LEU A 98 -4.20 -1.88 -6.00
N LEU A 99 -3.29 -2.13 -5.06
CA LEU A 99 -3.29 -3.38 -4.29
C LEU A 99 -4.53 -3.49 -3.38
N PRO A 100 -4.72 -2.60 -2.38
CA PRO A 100 -5.85 -2.71 -1.47
C PRO A 100 -7.19 -2.44 -2.14
N ILE A 101 -7.28 -1.54 -3.13
CA ILE A 101 -8.54 -1.36 -3.89
C ILE A 101 -8.83 -2.59 -4.74
N GLY A 102 -7.84 -3.19 -5.40
CA GLY A 102 -8.01 -4.40 -6.18
C GLY A 102 -8.55 -5.56 -5.34
N PHE A 103 -7.96 -5.78 -4.16
CA PHE A 103 -8.47 -6.75 -3.20
C PHE A 103 -9.87 -6.40 -2.70
N PHE A 104 -10.11 -5.15 -2.29
CA PHE A 104 -11.42 -4.75 -1.77
C PHE A 104 -12.53 -4.98 -2.80
N LEU A 105 -12.33 -4.50 -4.04
CA LEU A 105 -13.26 -4.67 -5.14
C LEU A 105 -13.42 -6.15 -5.55
N GLY A 106 -12.34 -6.94 -5.48
CA GLY A 106 -12.41 -8.39 -5.68
C GLY A 106 -13.30 -9.11 -4.67
N GLY A 107 -13.54 -8.53 -3.50
CA GLY A 107 -14.46 -9.06 -2.48
C GLY A 107 -15.91 -8.54 -2.56
N VAL A 108 -16.20 -7.53 -3.39
CA VAL A 108 -17.56 -6.94 -3.46
C VAL A 108 -18.54 -7.88 -4.16
N VAL A 109 -18.13 -8.40 -5.32
CA VAL A 109 -18.87 -9.40 -6.12
C VAL A 109 -17.95 -10.61 -6.31
N THR A 110 -18.43 -11.80 -5.97
CA THR A 110 -17.68 -13.06 -6.08
C THR A 110 -18.42 -14.04 -6.99
N TYR A 111 -17.69 -14.94 -7.64
CA TYR A 111 -18.23 -15.89 -8.62
C TYR A 111 -17.80 -17.31 -8.26
N GLY A 112 -18.68 -18.11 -7.67
CA GLY A 112 -18.38 -19.53 -7.39
C GLY A 112 -17.17 -19.76 -6.47
N GLY A 113 -16.84 -18.79 -5.60
CA GLY A 113 -15.64 -18.82 -4.77
C GLY A 113 -14.46 -18.03 -5.34
N ASP A 114 -14.53 -17.58 -6.59
CA ASP A 114 -13.51 -16.71 -7.18
C ASP A 114 -13.77 -15.23 -6.86
N PRO A 115 -12.70 -14.42 -6.72
CA PRO A 115 -12.84 -12.99 -6.54
C PRO A 115 -13.38 -12.31 -7.80
N GLY A 116 -14.03 -11.17 -7.64
CA GLY A 116 -14.49 -10.34 -8.74
C GLY A 116 -13.35 -9.69 -9.53
N LEU A 117 -13.71 -9.05 -10.65
CA LEU A 117 -12.78 -8.45 -11.61
C LEU A 117 -11.83 -7.40 -11.01
N GLY A 118 -12.16 -6.82 -9.85
CA GLY A 118 -11.28 -5.91 -9.13
C GLY A 118 -9.89 -6.49 -8.84
N VAL A 119 -9.80 -7.82 -8.66
CA VAL A 119 -8.53 -8.52 -8.40
C VAL A 119 -7.50 -8.32 -9.52
N LEU A 120 -7.93 -8.00 -10.75
CA LEU A 120 -7.04 -7.76 -11.89
C LEU A 120 -6.15 -6.51 -11.72
N LEU A 121 -6.48 -5.63 -10.78
CA LEU A 121 -5.63 -4.49 -10.41
C LEU A 121 -4.42 -4.91 -9.57
N VAL A 122 -4.52 -6.04 -8.84
CA VAL A 122 -3.51 -6.50 -7.87
C VAL A 122 -2.15 -6.77 -8.53
N PRO A 123 -2.05 -7.49 -9.67
CA PRO A 123 -0.76 -7.71 -10.33
C PRO A 123 -0.06 -6.40 -10.74
N ILE A 124 -0.81 -5.41 -11.21
CA ILE A 124 -0.26 -4.10 -11.61
C ILE A 124 0.27 -3.35 -10.39
N GLY A 125 -0.49 -3.37 -9.29
CA GLY A 125 -0.06 -2.80 -8.02
C GLY A 125 1.18 -3.50 -7.43
N ALA A 126 1.24 -4.83 -7.53
CA ALA A 126 2.37 -5.62 -7.06
C ALA A 126 3.65 -5.30 -7.85
N VAL A 127 3.57 -5.24 -9.18
CA VAL A 127 4.70 -4.83 -10.03
C VAL A 127 5.15 -3.41 -9.68
N SER A 128 4.21 -2.49 -9.46
CA SER A 128 4.53 -1.11 -9.06
C SER A 128 5.29 -1.05 -7.73
N LEU A 129 4.90 -1.87 -6.75
CA LEU A 129 5.60 -1.98 -5.47
C LEU A 129 7.03 -2.51 -5.65
N ILE A 130 7.20 -3.57 -6.46
CA ILE A 130 8.51 -4.17 -6.75
C ILE A 130 9.42 -3.15 -7.43
N VAL A 131 8.93 -2.40 -8.42
CA VAL A 131 9.70 -1.35 -9.10
C VAL A 131 10.13 -0.26 -8.12
N ALA A 132 9.22 0.21 -7.26
CA ALA A 132 9.57 1.20 -6.24
C ALA A 132 10.66 0.71 -5.30
N ALA A 133 10.52 -0.53 -4.79
CA ALA A 133 11.48 -1.15 -3.90
C ALA A 133 12.85 -1.34 -4.57
N ALA A 134 12.89 -1.84 -5.81
CA ALA A 134 14.12 -2.02 -6.56
C ALA A 134 14.88 -0.69 -6.71
N ILE A 135 14.20 0.39 -7.10
CA ILE A 135 14.82 1.71 -7.23
C ILE A 135 15.37 2.19 -5.89
N VAL A 136 14.65 2.01 -4.78
CA VAL A 136 15.12 2.40 -3.44
C VAL A 136 16.39 1.63 -3.08
N VAL A 137 16.43 0.32 -3.32
CA VAL A 137 17.61 -0.52 -3.08
C VAL A 137 18.82 0.00 -3.87
N TYR A 138 18.64 0.33 -5.16
CA TYR A 138 19.73 0.87 -5.97
C TYR A 138 20.15 2.30 -5.59
N ALA A 139 19.24 3.09 -5.03
CA ALA A 139 19.53 4.45 -4.60
C ALA A 139 20.26 4.51 -3.25
N LEU A 140 20.07 3.51 -2.39
CA LEU A 140 20.77 3.39 -1.12
C LEU A 140 22.24 3.04 -1.36
N LYS A 141 23.14 3.93 -0.95
CA LYS A 141 24.59 3.73 -0.98
C LYS A 141 25.10 3.58 0.44
N PRO A 142 26.08 2.69 0.70
CA PRO A 142 26.72 2.65 2.01
C PRO A 142 27.40 4.00 2.31
N PRO A 143 27.48 4.41 3.57
CA PRO A 143 28.30 5.55 3.97
C PRO A 143 29.71 5.37 3.40
N ARG A 144 30.26 6.39 2.75
CA ARG A 144 31.69 6.37 2.44
C ARG A 144 32.41 6.57 3.75
N ASP A 145 33.16 5.56 4.20
CA ASP A 145 34.16 5.77 5.24
C ASP A 145 35.05 6.92 4.77
N GLN A 146 35.10 7.99 5.57
CA GLN A 146 35.96 9.13 5.31
C GLN A 146 37.42 8.66 5.44
N GLN A 147 38.05 8.35 4.30
CA GLN A 147 39.50 8.26 4.18
C GLN A 147 40.08 9.67 3.98
#